data_AF-A0A146AFW3-F1
#
_entry.id   AF-A0A146AFW3-F1
#
_cell.length_a   1.000
_cell.length_b   1.000
_cell.length_c   1.000
_cell.angle_alpha   90.00
_cell.angle_beta   90.00
_cell.angle_gamma   90.00
#
_symmetry.space_group_name_H-M   'P 1'
#
loop_
_entity.id
_entity.type
_entity.pdbx_description
1 polymer ?
#
loop_
_entity_poly.entity_id
_entity_poly.type
_entity_poly.pdbx_seq_one_letter_code
_entity_poly.pdbx_strand_id
1 'polypeptide(L)'
;MASGQELRPRKGKGGRWFIRSSGGGVSFDTREEAEAYIAKESSPPAPASISRPFIGIAVIAIGAGLYFAFGGKEGAAKECGDETMAYVMSQKAAAQQLRSPGTAKFALMPEAKSVRTDTCKFSISSWVDAQNGFGATVRTRYTADMEYSSDSKTWRALDVKFDQ
;
A
#
# COMPACT_ATOMS: atom_id res chain seq x y z
N MET A 1 23.35 -7.57 -25.45
CA MET A 1 22.21 -7.90 -26.33
C MET A 1 21.46 -9.07 -25.70
N ALA A 2 20.45 -8.80 -24.87
CA ALA A 2 19.61 -9.83 -24.27
C ALA A 2 18.27 -9.83 -25.03
N SER A 3 17.92 -11.00 -25.56
CA SER A 3 16.78 -11.26 -26.43
C SER A 3 15.47 -10.81 -25.76
N GLY A 4 14.85 -9.75 -26.29
CA GLY A 4 13.48 -9.38 -25.96
C GLY A 4 12.55 -10.46 -26.51
N GLN A 5 12.18 -11.43 -25.67
CA GLN A 5 11.16 -12.41 -26.04
C GLN A 5 9.81 -11.72 -26.06
N GLU A 6 9.32 -11.44 -27.26
CA GLU A 6 8.00 -10.89 -27.48
C GLU A 6 6.93 -11.88 -26.99
N LEU A 7 6.21 -11.49 -25.93
CA LEU A 7 5.11 -12.27 -25.37
C LEU A 7 3.96 -12.30 -26.38
N ARG A 8 3.87 -13.35 -27.19
CA ARG A 8 2.77 -13.56 -28.14
C ARG A 8 1.81 -14.66 -27.67
N PRO A 9 0.50 -14.40 -27.65
CA PRO A 9 -0.48 -15.42 -27.30
C PRO A 9 -0.52 -16.51 -28.38
N ARG A 10 -0.52 -17.79 -27.96
CA ARG A 10 -0.58 -18.95 -28.85
C ARG A 10 -1.83 -19.77 -28.58
N LYS A 11 -2.51 -20.21 -29.64
CA LYS A 11 -3.70 -21.06 -29.54
C LYS A 11 -3.28 -22.52 -29.32
N GLY A 12 -3.78 -23.15 -28.25
CA GLY A 12 -3.51 -24.55 -27.91
C GLY A 12 -4.53 -25.51 -28.52
N LYS A 13 -4.25 -26.82 -28.42
CA LYS A 13 -5.04 -27.92 -29.02
C LYS A 13 -6.48 -28.09 -28.49
N GLY A 14 -6.94 -27.23 -27.59
CA GLY A 14 -8.31 -27.22 -27.03
C GLY A 14 -9.07 -25.91 -27.24
N GLY A 15 -8.65 -25.06 -28.18
CA GLY A 15 -9.28 -23.76 -28.43
C GLY A 15 -8.86 -22.63 -27.49
N ARG A 16 -8.25 -22.96 -26.34
CA ARG A 16 -7.73 -22.02 -25.34
C ARG A 16 -6.43 -21.33 -25.78
N TRP A 17 -6.25 -20.08 -25.39
CA TRP A 17 -5.06 -19.27 -25.64
C TRP A 17 -4.06 -19.37 -24.49
N PHE A 18 -2.77 -19.34 -24.77
CA PHE A 18 -1.70 -19.51 -23.78
C PHE A 18 -0.58 -18.49 -23.99
N ILE A 19 -0.04 -17.96 -22.89
CA ILE A 19 1.16 -17.12 -22.88
C ILE A 19 2.19 -17.80 -21.98
N ARG A 20 3.41 -17.99 -22.50
CA ARG A 20 4.52 -18.59 -21.76
C ARG A 20 5.46 -17.48 -21.28
N SER A 21 5.61 -17.35 -19.98
CA SER A 21 6.53 -16.44 -19.30
C SER A 21 7.65 -17.24 -18.62
N SER A 22 8.72 -16.55 -18.20
CA SER A 22 9.91 -17.12 -17.56
C SER A 22 9.60 -17.90 -16.27
N GLY A 23 8.46 -17.64 -15.62
CA GLY A 23 8.01 -18.31 -14.39
C GLY A 23 6.86 -19.32 -14.56
N GLY A 24 6.34 -19.54 -15.77
CA GLY A 24 5.17 -20.39 -15.98
C GLY A 24 4.30 -19.97 -17.16
N GLY A 25 3.30 -20.81 -17.51
CA GLY A 25 2.33 -20.53 -18.57
C GLY A 25 0.96 -20.18 -18.00
N VAL A 26 0.35 -19.10 -18.47
CA VAL A 26 -1.03 -18.72 -18.16
C VAL A 26 -1.93 -19.00 -19.36
N SER A 27 -3.17 -19.43 -19.11
CA SER A 27 -4.14 -19.82 -20.13
C SER A 27 -5.41 -18.99 -20.05
N PHE A 28 -5.92 -18.56 -21.18
CA PHE A 28 -7.06 -17.65 -21.32
C PHE A 28 -8.06 -18.23 -22.31
N ASP A 29 -9.35 -18.07 -22.04
CA ASP A 29 -10.39 -18.66 -22.88
C ASP A 29 -10.57 -17.85 -24.17
N THR A 30 -10.36 -16.52 -24.11
CA THR A 30 -10.36 -15.66 -25.28
C THR A 30 -9.00 -15.04 -25.58
N ARG A 31 -8.82 -14.61 -26.83
CA ARG A 31 -7.61 -13.90 -27.26
C ARG A 31 -7.53 -12.50 -26.65
N GLU A 32 -8.67 -11.85 -26.49
CA GLU A 32 -8.82 -10.50 -25.94
C GLU A 32 -8.32 -10.45 -24.48
N GLU A 33 -8.64 -11.47 -23.69
CA GLU A 33 -8.13 -11.62 -22.33
C GLU A 33 -6.60 -11.78 -22.29
N ALA A 34 -6.05 -12.57 -23.21
CA ALA A 34 -4.61 -12.79 -23.30
C ALA A 34 -3.87 -11.49 -23.69
N GLU A 35 -4.43 -10.72 -24.63
CA GLU A 35 -3.87 -9.44 -25.07
C GLU A 35 -4.00 -8.36 -23.98
N ALA A 36 -5.13 -8.30 -23.25
CA ALA A 36 -5.32 -7.40 -22.12
C ALA A 36 -4.31 -7.68 -20.98
N TYR A 37 -4.00 -8.95 -20.73
CA TYR A 37 -2.98 -9.34 -19.77
C TYR A 37 -1.58 -8.85 -20.19
N ILE A 38 -1.21 -9.01 -21.46
CA ILE A 38 0.08 -8.51 -22.00
C ILE A 38 0.14 -6.98 -21.90
N ALA A 39 -0.93 -6.27 -22.27
CA ALA A 39 -1.01 -4.82 -22.20
C ALA A 39 -0.81 -4.31 -20.77
N LYS A 40 -1.43 -4.97 -19.79
CA LYS A 40 -1.29 -4.65 -18.36
C LYS A 40 0.14 -4.87 -17.86
N GLU A 41 0.78 -5.97 -18.24
CA GLU A 41 2.16 -6.29 -17.84
C GLU A 41 3.20 -5.39 -18.54
N SER A 42 2.92 -4.99 -19.78
CA SER A 42 3.82 -4.16 -20.61
C SER A 42 3.76 -2.66 -20.29
N SER A 43 2.79 -2.21 -19.49
CA SER A 43 2.67 -0.80 -19.11
C SER A 43 3.85 -0.40 -18.22
N PRO A 44 4.74 0.50 -18.66
CA PRO A 44 5.83 0.96 -17.82
C PRO A 44 5.25 1.66 -16.58
N PRO A 45 5.80 1.45 -15.38
CA PRO A 45 5.42 2.26 -14.23
C PRO A 45 5.63 3.74 -14.61
N ALA A 46 4.62 4.58 -14.35
CA ALA A 46 4.66 6.01 -14.65
C ALA A 46 6.01 6.61 -14.22
N PRO A 47 6.65 7.47 -15.04
CA PRO A 47 7.94 8.01 -14.67
C PRO A 47 7.78 8.81 -13.39
N ALA A 48 8.38 8.32 -12.31
CA ALA A 48 8.55 9.09 -11.09
C ALA A 48 9.41 10.31 -11.45
N SER A 49 8.77 11.48 -11.54
CA SER A 49 9.44 12.78 -11.56
C SER A 49 10.19 12.94 -10.24
N ILE A 50 11.41 12.43 -10.20
CA ILE A 50 12.35 12.69 -9.12
C ILE A 50 13.33 13.71 -9.68
N SER A 51 13.02 15.00 -9.48
CA SER A 51 14.00 16.08 -9.61
C SER A 51 15.07 15.89 -8.54
N ARG A 52 16.13 15.15 -8.88
CA ARG A 52 17.31 14.96 -8.04
C ARG A 52 18.27 16.13 -8.28
N PRO A 53 18.59 16.98 -7.28
CA PRO A 53 19.73 17.86 -7.41
C PRO A 53 21.01 17.02 -7.40
N PHE A 54 21.84 17.23 -8.43
CA PHE A 54 23.20 16.72 -8.56
C PHE A 54 24.05 17.07 -7.34
N ILE A 55 24.53 16.10 -6.56
CA ILE A 55 25.81 16.19 -5.85
C ILE A 55 26.48 14.81 -5.77
N GLY A 56 27.59 14.66 -6.51
CA GLY A 56 28.84 14.05 -6.04
C GLY A 56 28.87 12.57 -5.67
N ILE A 57 29.34 11.75 -6.61
CA ILE A 57 29.92 10.41 -6.35
C ILE A 57 31.24 10.57 -5.58
N ALA A 58 31.47 9.73 -4.54
CA ALA A 58 32.71 8.97 -4.29
C ALA A 58 33.10 8.82 -2.79
N VAL A 59 32.61 7.77 -2.11
CA VAL A 59 33.34 6.95 -1.10
C VAL A 59 32.61 5.59 -1.02
N ILE A 60 32.73 4.71 -2.02
CA ILE A 60 33.68 3.59 -2.13
C ILE A 60 33.74 2.67 -0.87
N ALA A 61 32.92 1.62 -0.95
CA ALA A 61 33.28 0.20 -0.78
C ALA A 61 33.42 -0.49 0.60
N ILE A 62 33.26 0.17 1.75
CA ILE A 62 33.26 -0.57 3.05
C ILE A 62 31.85 -0.75 3.64
N GLY A 63 30.89 0.10 3.28
CA GLY A 63 29.50 0.00 3.79
C GLY A 63 28.64 -1.08 3.14
N ALA A 64 29.07 -1.68 2.03
CA ALA A 64 28.25 -2.62 1.26
C ALA A 64 28.06 -3.99 1.97
N GLY A 65 29.01 -4.42 2.81
CA GLY A 65 28.88 -5.67 3.57
C GLY A 65 27.86 -5.60 4.70
N LEU A 66 27.58 -4.40 5.24
CA LEU A 66 26.61 -4.21 6.31
C LEU A 66 25.25 -3.71 5.82
N TYR A 67 25.18 -3.11 4.63
CA TYR A 67 23.89 -2.76 4.01
C TYR A 67 23.14 -3.98 3.49
N PHE A 68 23.85 -5.03 3.05
CA PHE A 68 23.25 -6.28 2.59
C PHE A 68 22.84 -7.24 3.73
N ALA A 69 23.10 -6.90 5.00
CA ALA A 69 22.69 -7.71 6.16
C ALA A 69 21.32 -7.33 6.74
N PHE A 70 20.69 -6.23 6.30
CA PHE A 70 19.36 -5.79 6.76
C PHE A 70 18.28 -5.89 5.67
N GLY A 71 18.46 -6.80 4.70
CA GLY A 71 17.41 -7.19 3.78
C GLY A 71 16.35 -8.02 4.49
N GLY A 72 15.47 -7.35 5.23
CA GLY A 72 14.34 -7.93 5.95
C GLY A 72 13.59 -8.94 5.08
N LYS A 73 13.52 -10.17 5.60
CA LYS A 73 12.82 -11.29 4.98
C LYS A 73 11.31 -11.09 5.18
N GLU A 74 10.67 -10.26 4.35
CA GLU A 74 9.22 -10.09 4.38
C GLU A 74 8.54 -11.25 3.63
N GLY A 75 8.42 -12.36 4.35
CA GLY A 75 7.62 -13.52 3.96
C GLY A 75 6.13 -13.29 4.25
N ALA A 76 5.30 -13.55 3.23
CA ALA A 76 3.91 -14.02 3.35
C ALA A 76 2.86 -13.13 4.06
N ALA A 77 2.90 -11.80 3.88
CA ALA A 77 1.76 -10.89 4.14
C ALA A 77 1.34 -10.06 2.90
N LYS A 78 1.73 -10.50 1.70
CA LYS A 78 1.95 -9.65 0.51
C LYS A 78 0.71 -9.07 -0.22
N GLU A 79 -0.51 -9.26 0.29
CA GLU A 79 -1.70 -8.64 -0.33
C GLU A 79 -2.50 -7.71 0.58
N CYS A 80 -2.21 -7.69 1.89
CA CYS A 80 -2.87 -6.77 2.81
C CYS A 80 -1.97 -5.57 3.08
N GLY A 81 -2.56 -4.38 3.16
CA GLY A 81 -1.82 -3.15 3.35
C GLY A 81 -1.03 -3.08 4.67
N ASP A 82 -0.05 -2.18 4.72
CA ASP A 82 0.81 -1.93 5.89
C ASP A 82 0.02 -1.30 7.05
N GLU A 83 0.34 -1.71 8.28
CA GLU A 83 -0.14 -1.11 9.53
C GLU A 83 0.08 0.40 9.59
N THR A 84 1.22 0.88 9.09
CA THR A 84 1.53 2.31 8.99
C THR A 84 0.51 3.03 8.12
N MET A 85 0.13 2.42 7.00
CA MET A 85 -0.88 2.98 6.11
C MET A 85 -2.27 2.91 6.73
N ALA A 86 -2.59 1.82 7.46
CA ALA A 86 -3.82 1.71 8.23
C ALA A 86 -3.97 2.89 9.21
N TYR A 87 -2.88 3.25 9.90
CA TYR A 87 -2.83 4.37 10.82
C TYR A 87 -3.01 5.74 10.12
N VAL A 88 -2.35 5.96 8.99
CA VAL A 88 -2.51 7.20 8.22
C VAL A 88 -3.95 7.35 7.73
N MET A 89 -4.54 6.25 7.26
CA MET A 89 -5.92 6.26 6.75
C MET A 89 -6.94 6.40 7.88
N SER A 90 -6.67 5.85 9.07
CA SER A 90 -7.54 6.05 10.24
C SER A 90 -7.56 7.50 10.69
N GLN A 91 -6.42 8.22 10.64
CA GLN A 91 -6.38 9.65 10.95
C GLN A 91 -7.30 10.45 10.04
N LYS A 92 -7.30 10.14 8.74
CA LYS A 92 -8.19 10.79 7.77
C LYS A 92 -9.66 10.53 8.11
N ALA A 93 -10.02 9.28 8.40
CA ALA A 93 -11.38 8.90 8.75
C ALA A 93 -11.84 9.58 10.06
N ALA A 94 -10.99 9.60 11.08
CA ALA A 94 -11.26 10.30 12.33
C ALA A 94 -11.40 11.82 12.12
N ALA A 95 -10.51 12.43 11.34
CA ALA A 95 -10.56 13.86 11.04
C ALA A 95 -11.89 14.28 10.43
N GLN A 96 -12.46 13.47 9.53
CA GLN A 96 -13.74 13.75 8.87
C GLN A 96 -14.93 13.83 9.85
N GLN A 97 -14.81 13.21 11.02
CA GLN A 97 -15.87 13.25 12.04
C GLN A 97 -15.67 14.38 13.07
N LEU A 98 -14.52 15.05 13.07
CA LEU A 98 -14.24 16.16 13.98
C LEU A 98 -14.92 17.45 13.52
N ARG A 99 -15.30 18.31 14.48
CA ARG A 99 -15.90 19.63 14.21
C ARG A 99 -14.96 20.56 13.45
N SER A 100 -13.66 20.47 13.73
CA SER A 100 -12.63 21.32 13.13
C SER A 100 -11.44 20.47 12.64
N PRO A 101 -11.57 19.79 11.49
CA PRO A 101 -10.56 18.86 10.99
C PRO A 101 -9.20 19.52 10.77
N GLY A 102 -9.17 20.79 10.35
CA GLY A 102 -7.92 21.53 10.12
C GLY A 102 -7.12 21.85 11.38
N THR A 103 -7.71 21.68 12.56
CA THR A 103 -7.04 21.88 13.86
C THR A 103 -6.62 20.58 14.53
N ALA A 104 -6.96 19.44 13.93
CA ALA A 104 -6.71 18.12 14.49
C ALA A 104 -5.21 17.79 14.49
N LYS A 105 -4.69 17.44 15.67
CA LYS A 105 -3.33 16.94 15.88
C LYS A 105 -3.40 15.51 16.38
N PHE A 106 -2.93 14.59 15.56
CA PHE A 106 -2.91 13.17 15.88
C PHE A 106 -1.63 12.77 16.60
N ALA A 107 -1.71 11.71 17.40
CA ALA A 107 -0.55 11.10 18.03
C ALA A 107 0.48 10.62 16.99
N LEU A 108 1.74 10.47 17.40
CA LEU A 108 2.71 9.75 16.57
C LEU A 108 2.44 8.24 16.62
N MET A 109 2.84 7.52 15.57
CA MET A 109 2.66 6.06 15.48
C MET A 109 3.13 5.27 16.73
N PRO A 110 4.29 5.56 17.38
CA PRO A 110 4.69 4.86 18.61
C PRO A 110 3.74 5.07 19.80
N GLU A 111 2.88 6.10 19.78
CA GLU A 111 1.86 6.35 20.80
C GLU A 111 0.50 5.74 20.43
N ALA A 112 0.33 5.34 19.16
CA ALA A 112 -0.85 4.66 18.67
C ALA A 112 -0.70 3.14 18.86
N LYS A 113 -1.82 2.47 19.16
CA LYS A 113 -1.87 1.02 19.29
C LYS A 113 -2.36 0.39 17.99
N SER A 114 -1.43 -0.30 17.36
CA SER A 114 -1.50 -1.30 16.29
C SER A 114 -2.13 -2.66 16.64
N VAL A 115 -3.35 -3.03 16.23
CA VAL A 115 -3.78 -4.43 16.35
C VAL A 115 -4.40 -4.96 15.07
N ARG A 116 -3.75 -5.95 14.45
CA ARG A 116 -4.34 -6.68 13.32
C ARG A 116 -5.39 -7.68 13.84
N THR A 117 -6.65 -7.47 13.47
CA THR A 117 -7.78 -8.30 13.90
C THR A 117 -8.12 -9.43 12.93
N ASP A 118 -7.77 -9.26 11.65
CA ASP A 118 -7.96 -10.25 10.57
C ASP A 118 -6.87 -10.04 9.51
N THR A 119 -6.86 -10.86 8.46
CA THR A 119 -5.89 -10.87 7.36
C THR A 119 -5.64 -9.46 6.81
N CYS A 120 -6.71 -8.70 6.50
CA CYS A 120 -6.68 -7.34 5.95
C CYS A 120 -7.41 -6.31 6.85
N LYS A 121 -7.64 -6.61 8.13
CA LYS A 121 -8.35 -5.72 9.08
C LYS A 121 -7.45 -5.32 10.24
N PHE A 122 -7.52 -4.04 10.58
CA PHE A 122 -6.70 -3.42 11.61
C PHE A 122 -7.60 -2.60 12.52
N SER A 123 -7.43 -2.77 13.82
CA SER A 123 -8.04 -1.91 14.83
C SER A 123 -6.96 -0.98 15.39
N ILE A 124 -7.14 0.31 15.15
CA ILE A 124 -6.22 1.36 15.56
C ILE A 124 -6.82 2.05 16.77
N SER A 125 -6.09 2.11 17.88
CA SER A 125 -6.47 2.95 19.03
C SER A 125 -5.46 4.06 19.24
N SER A 126 -5.88 5.32 19.18
CA SER A 126 -5.01 6.49 19.28
C SER A 126 -5.73 7.68 19.94
N TRP A 127 -5.07 8.82 20.01
CA TRP A 127 -5.65 10.07 20.49
C TRP A 127 -5.51 11.18 19.45
N VAL A 128 -6.42 12.14 19.52
CA VAL A 128 -6.43 13.34 18.68
C VAL A 128 -6.79 14.56 19.51
N ASP A 129 -6.01 15.62 19.37
CA ASP A 129 -6.29 16.93 19.95
C ASP A 129 -6.96 17.80 18.87
N ALA A 130 -8.19 18.25 19.09
CA ALA A 130 -8.90 19.10 18.14
C ALA A 130 -9.75 20.16 18.83
N GLN A 131 -10.03 21.27 18.14
CA GLN A 131 -10.90 22.31 18.70
C GLN A 131 -12.37 21.88 18.66
N ASN A 132 -13.06 22.08 19.79
CA ASN A 132 -14.52 21.95 19.87
C ASN A 132 -15.22 23.22 19.37
N GLY A 133 -16.56 23.23 19.41
CA GLY A 133 -17.36 24.38 18.95
C GLY A 133 -17.16 25.69 19.75
N PHE A 134 -16.47 25.63 20.89
CA PHE A 134 -16.16 26.78 21.75
C PHE A 134 -14.73 27.29 21.54
N GLY A 135 -13.97 26.72 20.59
CA GLY A 135 -12.58 27.10 20.31
C GLY A 135 -11.56 26.54 21.31
N ALA A 136 -11.97 25.67 22.22
CA ALA A 136 -11.05 25.00 23.15
C ALA A 136 -10.51 23.71 22.52
N THR A 137 -9.19 23.48 22.66
CA THR A 137 -8.54 22.22 22.26
C THR A 137 -8.85 21.13 23.26
N VAL A 138 -9.47 20.04 22.82
CA VAL A 138 -9.80 18.87 23.65
C VAL A 138 -9.11 17.63 23.11
N ARG A 139 -8.42 16.90 24.00
CA ARG A 139 -7.86 15.58 23.70
C ARG A 139 -8.93 14.53 23.76
N THR A 140 -9.18 13.85 22.65
CA THR A 140 -10.15 12.76 22.56
C THR A 140 -9.44 11.47 22.15
N ARG A 141 -9.75 10.36 22.81
CA ARG A 141 -9.29 9.04 22.37
C ARG A 141 -10.26 8.49 21.34
N TYR A 142 -9.73 7.81 20.34
CA TYR A 142 -10.53 7.19 19.31
C TYR A 142 -10.01 5.81 18.97
N THR A 143 -10.94 4.95 18.58
CA THR A 143 -10.65 3.64 18.01
C THR A 143 -11.25 3.57 16.61
N ALA A 144 -10.44 3.19 15.63
CA ALA A 144 -10.85 3.09 14.23
C ALA A 144 -10.57 1.68 13.71
N ASP A 145 -11.61 1.04 13.20
CA ASP A 145 -11.51 -0.26 12.54
C ASP A 145 -11.37 -0.03 11.03
N MET A 146 -10.23 -0.44 10.50
CA MET A 146 -9.82 -0.23 9.11
C MET A 146 -9.74 -1.55 8.38
N GLU A 147 -10.25 -1.57 7.16
CA GLU A 147 -10.17 -2.72 6.25
C GLU A 147 -9.48 -2.32 4.96
N TYR A 148 -8.52 -3.14 4.55
CA TYR A 148 -7.88 -3.02 3.25
C TYR A 148 -8.59 -3.92 2.24
N SER A 149 -9.06 -3.33 1.15
CA SER A 149 -9.59 -4.07 0.00
C SER A 149 -8.47 -4.30 -1.00
N SER A 150 -7.99 -5.54 -1.10
CA SER A 150 -6.96 -5.94 -2.07
C SER A 150 -7.44 -5.76 -3.52
N ASP A 151 -8.73 -6.01 -3.78
CA ASP A 151 -9.34 -5.92 -5.11
C ASP A 151 -9.29 -4.49 -5.68
N SER A 152 -9.67 -3.52 -4.87
CA SER A 152 -9.68 -2.09 -5.26
C SER A 152 -8.41 -1.35 -4.85
N LYS A 153 -7.52 -1.99 -4.09
CA LYS A 153 -6.32 -1.38 -3.47
C LYS A 153 -6.65 -0.14 -2.64
N THR A 154 -7.81 -0.11 -2.00
CA THR A 154 -8.30 1.02 -1.21
C THR A 154 -8.48 0.64 0.25
N TRP A 155 -8.34 1.64 1.12
CA TRP A 155 -8.67 1.51 2.54
C TRP A 155 -10.08 2.02 2.80
N ARG A 156 -10.80 1.30 3.67
CA ARG A 156 -12.11 1.68 4.15
C ARG A 156 -12.09 1.68 5.67
N ALA A 157 -12.60 2.76 6.27
CA ALA A 157 -12.97 2.74 7.68
C ALA A 157 -14.29 2.00 7.81
N LEU A 158 -14.30 0.90 8.56
CA LEU A 158 -15.51 0.16 8.91
C LEU A 158 -16.27 0.90 10.01
N ASP A 159 -15.53 1.35 11.02
CA ASP A 159 -16.08 2.06 12.16
C ASP A 159 -15.04 3.01 12.76
N VAL A 160 -15.49 4.12 13.35
CA VAL A 160 -14.65 5.03 14.11
C VAL A 160 -15.44 5.48 15.33
N LYS A 161 -14.92 5.16 16.52
CA LYS A 161 -15.53 5.50 17.81
C LYS A 161 -14.65 6.50 18.54
N PHE A 162 -15.29 7.46 19.19
CA PHE A 162 -14.64 8.41 20.07
C PHE A 162 -15.07 8.15 21.51
N ASP A 163 -14.12 8.06 22.42
CA ASP A 163 -14.38 8.00 23.85
C ASP A 163 -14.58 9.43 24.35
N GLN A 164 -15.82 9.91 24.32
CA GLN A 164 -16.23 11.24 24.82
C GLN A 164 -17.31 11.10 25.90
#